data_AF-A0A133U9X3-F1
#
_entry.id   AF-A0A133U9X3-F1
#
_cell.length_a   1.000
_cell.length_b   1.000
_cell.length_c   1.000
_cell.angle_alpha   90.00
_cell.angle_beta   90.00
_cell.angle_gamma   90.00
#
_symmetry.space_group_name_H-M   'P 1'
#
loop_
_entity.id
_entity.type
_entity.pdbx_description
1 polymer ?
#
loop_
_entity_poly.entity_id
_entity_poly.type
_entity_poly.pdbx_seq_one_letter_code
_entity_poly.pdbx_strand_id
1 'polypeptide(L)'
;MKDELPDAEAVLEGKDEVPEEPDRIHALVSSMVQKGADRGGFEERIVEYANLLPAEFAVLLVKDALRAGIPVQTTEQFQEFSERHKDLILGEKP
;
A
#
# COMPACT_ATOMS: atom_id res chain seq x y z
N MET A 1 -2.35 -24.65 -8.88
CA MET A 1 -3.36 -24.02 -8.01
C MET A 1 -2.66 -23.18 -6.97
N LYS A 2 -2.47 -21.89 -7.28
CA LYS A 2 -2.28 -20.79 -6.32
C LYS A 2 -2.67 -19.53 -7.11
N ASP A 3 -3.97 -19.48 -7.40
CA ASP A 3 -4.63 -18.51 -8.29
C ASP A 3 -5.58 -17.58 -7.52
N GLU A 4 -5.41 -17.47 -6.21
CA GLU A 4 -6.31 -16.67 -5.38
C GLU A 4 -5.64 -15.36 -5.01
N LEU A 5 -6.39 -14.27 -5.22
CA LEU A 5 -6.02 -12.93 -4.75
C LEU A 5 -5.84 -13.00 -3.22
N PRO A 6 -4.73 -12.48 -2.67
CA PRO A 6 -4.54 -12.46 -1.23
C PRO A 6 -5.70 -11.76 -0.52
N ASP A 7 -6.05 -12.24 0.66
CA ASP A 7 -7.08 -11.61 1.49
C ASP A 7 -6.54 -10.29 2.05
N ALA A 8 -7.09 -9.17 1.55
CA ALA A 8 -6.73 -7.83 1.98
C ALA A 8 -6.90 -7.63 3.49
N GLU A 9 -7.85 -8.31 4.12
CA GLU A 9 -8.06 -8.23 5.57
C GLU A 9 -6.91 -8.91 6.32
N ALA A 10 -6.53 -10.12 5.91
CA ALA A 10 -5.37 -10.80 6.46
C ALA A 10 -4.08 -9.98 6.25
N VAL A 11 -3.95 -9.29 5.11
CA VAL A 11 -2.81 -8.41 4.86
C VAL A 11 -2.80 -7.21 5.81
N LEU A 12 -3.94 -6.54 5.98
CA LEU A 12 -4.10 -5.44 6.96
C LEU A 12 -3.90 -5.92 8.42
N GLU A 13 -4.07 -7.20 8.69
CA GLU A 13 -3.84 -7.81 10.01
C GLU A 13 -2.40 -8.37 10.18
N GLY A 14 -1.52 -8.12 9.21
CA GLY A 14 -0.08 -8.39 9.32
C GLY A 14 0.46 -9.49 8.41
N LYS A 15 -0.34 -10.03 7.48
CA LYS A 15 0.16 -11.01 6.51
C LYS A 15 0.92 -10.33 5.37
N ASP A 16 2.15 -10.75 5.12
CA ASP A 16 3.04 -10.16 4.10
C ASP A 16 2.95 -10.86 2.72
N GLU A 17 1.79 -11.42 2.37
CA GLU A 17 1.62 -12.09 1.09
C GLU A 17 1.49 -11.06 -0.04
N VAL A 18 2.44 -11.06 -0.98
CA VAL A 18 2.45 -10.20 -2.17
C VAL A 18 2.21 -11.07 -3.41
N PRO A 19 1.20 -10.77 -4.25
CA PRO A 19 0.97 -11.52 -5.48
C PRO A 19 2.02 -11.14 -6.55
N GLU A 20 2.36 -12.08 -7.43
CA GLU A 20 3.38 -11.87 -8.48
C GLU A 20 2.84 -11.09 -9.69
N GLU A 21 1.55 -11.27 -10.02
CA GLU A 21 0.95 -10.68 -11.21
C GLU A 21 0.52 -9.21 -10.96
N PRO A 22 0.91 -8.25 -11.83
CA PRO A 22 0.64 -6.82 -11.63
C PRO A 22 -0.84 -6.45 -11.45
N ASP A 23 -1.74 -7.10 -12.17
CA ASP A 23 -3.19 -6.91 -12.08
C ASP A 23 -3.72 -7.32 -10.69
N ARG A 24 -3.18 -8.39 -10.12
CA ARG A 24 -3.50 -8.85 -8.77
C ARG A 24 -2.96 -7.92 -7.70
N ILE A 25 -1.75 -7.36 -7.88
CA ILE A 25 -1.21 -6.34 -6.97
C ILE A 25 -2.14 -5.13 -6.96
N HIS A 26 -2.55 -4.64 -8.14
CA HIS A 26 -3.47 -3.52 -8.23
C HIS A 26 -4.82 -3.80 -7.55
N ALA A 27 -5.40 -5.00 -7.76
CA ALA A 27 -6.64 -5.40 -7.11
C ALA A 27 -6.51 -5.46 -5.58
N LEU A 28 -5.40 -6.00 -5.08
CA LEU A 28 -5.11 -6.06 -3.65
C LEU A 28 -4.97 -4.67 -3.04
N VAL A 29 -4.22 -3.77 -3.68
CA VAL A 29 -4.07 -2.37 -3.26
C VAL A 29 -5.42 -1.68 -3.14
N SER A 30 -6.28 -1.78 -4.16
CA SER A 30 -7.63 -1.20 -4.11
C SER A 30 -8.47 -1.78 -2.96
N SER A 31 -8.42 -3.10 -2.75
CA SER A 31 -9.17 -3.75 -1.68
C SER A 31 -8.66 -3.38 -0.28
N MET A 32 -7.34 -3.22 -0.12
CA MET A 32 -6.74 -2.78 1.15
C MET A 32 -7.15 -1.36 1.50
N VAL A 33 -7.12 -0.44 0.53
CA VAL A 33 -7.52 0.95 0.76
C VAL A 33 -8.99 1.05 1.14
N GLN A 34 -9.88 0.34 0.42
CA GLN A 34 -11.31 0.33 0.75
C GLN A 34 -11.56 -0.16 2.18
N LYS A 35 -11.02 -1.34 2.53
CA LYS A 35 -11.17 -1.90 3.89
C LYS A 35 -10.54 -1.01 4.96
N GLY A 36 -9.36 -0.45 4.67
CA GLY A 36 -8.65 0.45 5.57
C GLY A 36 -9.42 1.74 5.85
N ALA A 37 -10.06 2.32 4.84
CA ALA A 37 -10.92 3.49 5.00
C ALA A 37 -12.21 3.17 5.78
N ASP A 38 -12.80 2.00 5.56
CA ASP A 38 -14.04 1.59 6.23
C ASP A 38 -13.84 1.27 7.72
N ARG A 39 -12.71 0.62 8.08
CA ARG A 39 -12.43 0.17 9.46
C ARG A 39 -11.56 1.15 10.26
N GLY A 40 -10.62 1.84 9.61
CA GLY A 40 -9.59 2.66 10.27
C GLY A 40 -8.55 1.84 11.05
N GLY A 41 -7.49 2.50 11.54
CA GLY A 41 -6.50 1.89 12.44
C GLY A 41 -5.44 1.02 11.76
N PHE A 42 -5.27 1.17 10.44
CA PHE A 42 -4.30 0.41 9.64
C PHE A 42 -3.23 1.29 8.99
N GLU A 43 -3.06 2.52 9.47
CA GLU A 43 -2.18 3.52 8.89
C GLU A 43 -0.73 3.02 8.79
N GLU A 44 -0.19 2.53 9.90
CA GLU A 44 1.18 1.99 9.97
C GLU A 44 1.33 0.78 9.04
N ARG A 45 0.37 -0.14 9.11
CA ARG A 45 0.40 -1.37 8.33
C ARG A 45 0.37 -1.10 6.82
N ILE A 46 -0.40 -0.11 6.38
CA ILE A 46 -0.46 0.27 4.96
C ILE A 46 0.92 0.74 4.47
N VAL A 47 1.63 1.56 5.26
CA VAL A 47 2.97 2.04 4.88
C VAL A 47 4.00 0.90 4.93
N GLU A 48 3.93 0.03 5.94
CA GLU A 48 4.79 -1.16 6.02
C GLU A 48 4.61 -2.07 4.82
N TYR A 49 3.37 -2.40 4.47
CA TYR A 49 3.10 -3.29 3.35
C TYR A 49 3.48 -2.65 2.00
N ALA A 50 3.33 -1.32 1.86
CA ALA A 50 3.79 -0.61 0.67
C ALA A 50 5.30 -0.85 0.41
N ASN A 51 6.12 -0.98 1.45
CA ASN A 51 7.56 -1.27 1.30
C ASN A 51 7.87 -2.68 0.77
N LEU A 52 6.89 -3.59 0.75
CA LEU A 52 7.02 -4.93 0.17
C LEU A 52 6.66 -4.98 -1.32
N LEU A 53 5.97 -3.93 -1.81
CA LEU A 53 5.49 -3.87 -3.18
C LEU A 53 6.56 -3.32 -4.13
N PRO A 54 6.49 -3.64 -5.44
CA PRO A 54 7.24 -2.91 -6.44
C PRO A 54 6.92 -1.41 -6.37
N ALA A 55 7.92 -0.56 -6.63
CA ALA A 55 7.88 0.86 -6.29
C ALA A 55 6.66 1.62 -6.84
N GLU A 56 6.16 1.27 -8.03
CA GLU A 56 4.96 1.88 -8.61
C GLU A 56 3.69 1.56 -7.82
N PHE A 57 3.55 0.32 -7.35
CA PHE A 57 2.41 -0.12 -6.53
C PHE A 57 2.52 0.35 -5.08
N ALA A 58 3.75 0.47 -4.57
CA ALA A 58 4.02 1.08 -3.28
C ALA A 58 3.50 2.53 -3.23
N VAL A 59 3.87 3.34 -4.22
CA VAL A 59 3.40 4.72 -4.37
C VAL A 59 1.89 4.76 -4.63
N LEU A 60 1.36 3.86 -5.45
CA LEU A 60 -0.08 3.76 -5.71
C LEU A 60 -0.87 3.53 -4.41
N LEU A 61 -0.47 2.55 -3.60
CA LEU A 61 -1.13 2.21 -2.33
C LEU A 61 -1.17 3.40 -1.38
N VAL A 62 -0.01 4.03 -1.13
CA VAL A 62 0.08 5.17 -0.21
C VAL A 62 -0.72 6.37 -0.74
N LYS A 63 -0.67 6.64 -2.04
CA LYS A 63 -1.42 7.74 -2.66
C LYS A 63 -2.93 7.53 -2.60
N ASP A 64 -3.40 6.31 -2.83
CA ASP A 64 -4.82 5.99 -2.77
C ASP A 64 -5.32 5.97 -1.32
N ALA A 65 -4.52 5.52 -0.36
CA ALA A 65 -4.82 5.63 1.07
C ALA A 65 -5.02 7.10 1.49
N LEU A 66 -4.10 8.00 1.11
CA LEU A 66 -4.22 9.44 1.36
C LEU A 66 -5.49 10.03 0.75
N ARG A 67 -5.83 9.65 -0.49
CA ARG A 67 -7.07 10.09 -1.18
C ARG A 67 -8.33 9.57 -0.51
N ALA A 68 -8.27 8.37 0.04
CA ALA A 68 -9.37 7.77 0.81
C ALA A 68 -9.49 8.37 2.23
N GLY A 69 -8.62 9.29 2.61
CA GLY A 69 -8.65 9.95 3.92
C GLY A 69 -8.00 9.15 5.04
N ILE A 70 -7.28 8.08 4.73
CA ILE A 70 -6.51 7.32 5.70
C ILE A 70 -5.25 8.15 6.05
N PRO A 71 -5.03 8.52 7.32
CA PRO A 71 -3.98 9.46 7.71
C PRO A 71 -2.58 8.82 7.75
N VAL A 72 -2.17 8.09 6.71
CA VAL A 72 -0.87 7.40 6.63
C VAL A 72 0.32 8.35 6.82
N GLN A 73 0.16 9.65 6.50
CA GLN A 73 1.19 10.67 6.71
C GLN A 73 1.53 10.96 8.18
N THR A 74 0.73 10.47 9.13
CA THR A 74 0.99 10.64 10.56
C THR A 74 1.85 9.52 11.15
N THR A 75 2.16 8.49 10.36
CA THR A 75 3.01 7.36 10.78
C THR A 75 4.49 7.72 10.72
N GLU A 76 5.31 7.13 11.58
CA GLU A 76 6.76 7.37 11.58
C GLU A 76 7.41 6.89 10.28
N GLN A 77 6.92 5.76 9.74
CA GLN A 77 7.43 5.11 8.54
C GLN A 77 7.15 5.93 7.26
N PHE A 78 6.14 6.82 7.27
CA PHE A 78 5.78 7.60 6.09
C PHE A 78 6.87 8.58 5.66
N GLN A 79 7.63 9.14 6.60
CA GLN A 79 8.74 10.03 6.26
C GLN A 79 9.82 9.27 5.48
N GLU A 80 10.21 8.09 5.95
CA GLU A 80 11.19 7.24 5.28
C GLU A 80 10.68 6.78 3.90
N PHE A 81 9.42 6.37 3.83
CA PHE A 81 8.76 6.02 2.56
C PHE A 81 8.83 7.17 1.55
N SER A 82 8.49 8.39 1.99
CA SER A 82 8.45 9.57 1.13
C SER A 82 9.83 9.92 0.58
N GLU A 83 10.88 9.87 1.40
CA GLU A 83 12.26 10.11 0.95
C GLU A 83 12.72 9.04 -0.04
N ARG A 84 12.39 7.77 0.21
CA ARG A 84 12.77 6.64 -0.66
C ARG A 84 12.11 6.71 -2.03
N HIS A 85 10.87 7.19 -2.10
CA HIS A 85 10.05 7.22 -3.32
C HIS A 85 9.86 8.62 -3.91
N LYS A 86 10.60 9.63 -3.43
CA LYS A 86 10.41 11.04 -3.80
C LYS A 86 10.43 11.29 -5.31
N ASP A 87 11.34 10.67 -6.05
CA ASP A 87 11.50 10.90 -7.50
C ASP A 87 10.23 10.44 -8.25
N LEU A 88 9.72 9.26 -7.88
CA LEU A 88 8.46 8.71 -8.40
C LEU A 88 7.24 9.57 -8.01
N ILE A 89 7.20 10.07 -6.77
CA ILE A 89 6.11 10.92 -6.28
C ILE A 89 6.09 12.27 -7.02
N LEU A 90 7.26 12.86 -7.23
CA LEU A 90 7.43 14.16 -7.90
C LEU A 90 7.39 14.05 -9.43
N GLY A 91 7.40 12.83 -9.97
CA GLY A 91 7.44 12.58 -11.42
C GLY A 91 8.79 12.96 -12.05
N GLU A 92 9.83 13.06 -11.22
CA GLU A 92 11.21 13.25 -11.66
C GLU A 92 11.72 11.89 -12.15
N LYS A 93 12.07 11.80 -13.44
CA LYS A 93 12.69 10.59 -13.97
C LYS A 93 14.06 10.41 -13.29
N PRO A 94 14.42 9.19 -12.86
CA PRO A 94 15.78 8.90 -12.41
C PRO A 94 16.81 9.13 -13.54
#